data_AF-A0A1C4NKB5-F1
#
_entry.id   AF-A0A1C4NKB5-F1
#
_cell.length_a   1.000
_cell.length_b   1.000
_cell.length_c   1.000
_cell.angle_alpha   90.00
_cell.angle_beta   90.00
_cell.angle_gamma   90.00
#
_symmetry.space_group_name_H-M   'P 1'
#
loop_
_entity.id
_entity.type
_entity.pdbx_description
1 polymer ?
#
loop_
_entity_poly.entity_id
_entity_poly.type
_entity_poly.pdbx_seq_one_letter_code
_entity_poly.pdbx_strand_id
1 'polypeptide(L)'
;MDPTGKPTDTTVLVVDDVPAGRYAMGTVLRRAGHRVIEAGSGAEALAELDTRLRKGTLPHVALVDTGLPDMSGFELCRRFKERPHLIGLPVVHYSAAAVAPADRCRGLDAGDESYLTVPAEPEEIEAVVRAAVRGARLRADNRALVRRLTLLSETIVTIQSARSLQELADAAADGAARLTGTPAAVFVLDPDDELYRGLSRDRAAVALPDDGAHLAVSALLRRLSRGQSGVRLTTVPSPLWPTGFFRPGVQHDARLALALTQDGRAPVCLAVPARGMRRAGPESEALLAQLAEATALAAEPLLMYQVERHVALTLQHSFLPQPHRLPELPGLDIAVRYVPASRQTEIGGDFYAALATGDGMLTAVGDVVGHSLDAATVMVEIRHALRAYCVDDSDPGILAERLDRMLQRYHPELTATVCLALTDPATGRTRIANAGHIPPLLLRDTGTADYVKARGPLLGPGLPHPPPTELFLEPGDRLLMVTDGLIETRGVDLEISMEQLRSASLGALPGLDALCDTLLASFGHDREDDIAMLALRLRSQGDTASPGGEGAVQVASASSLPTRSVKGPPDGS
;
A
#
# COMPACT_ATOMS: atom_id res chain seq x y z
N MET A 1 40.67 13.21 -16.30
CA MET A 1 41.83 14.11 -16.34
C MET A 1 43.03 13.28 -16.75
N ASP A 2 43.89 13.81 -17.61
CA ASP A 2 45.21 13.24 -17.94
C ASP A 2 46.29 13.96 -17.08
N PRO A 3 47.49 13.40 -16.82
CA PRO A 3 48.40 13.85 -15.77
C PRO A 3 49.08 15.21 -16.05
N THR A 4 48.61 15.99 -17.03
CA THR A 4 49.05 17.37 -17.33
C THR A 4 47.96 18.44 -17.15
N GLY A 5 46.76 18.09 -16.64
CA GLY A 5 45.82 19.09 -16.11
C GLY A 5 45.08 19.99 -17.11
N LYS A 6 45.10 19.72 -18.43
CA LYS A 6 44.30 20.49 -19.42
C LYS A 6 42.85 20.01 -19.51
N PRO A 7 41.82 20.87 -19.38
CA PRO A 7 40.46 20.54 -19.80
C PRO A 7 40.33 20.71 -21.33
N THR A 8 40.49 19.60 -22.03
CA THR A 8 40.11 19.42 -23.43
C THR A 8 38.60 19.61 -23.61
N ASP A 9 38.20 20.40 -24.60
CA ASP A 9 36.86 20.52 -25.20
C ASP A 9 35.85 21.56 -24.64
N THR A 10 36.32 22.54 -23.84
CA THR A 10 35.50 23.71 -23.43
C THR A 10 35.20 24.62 -24.62
N THR A 11 33.92 24.91 -24.83
CA THR A 11 33.46 25.92 -25.80
C THR A 11 33.35 27.31 -25.16
N VAL A 12 34.02 28.31 -25.73
CA VAL A 12 34.05 29.71 -25.27
C VAL A 12 33.41 30.60 -26.34
N LEU A 13 32.46 31.45 -25.95
CA LEU A 13 31.93 32.52 -26.79
C LEU A 13 32.79 33.77 -26.58
N VAL A 14 33.30 34.38 -27.65
CA VAL A 14 34.06 35.63 -27.63
C VAL A 14 33.24 36.68 -28.38
N VAL A 15 32.86 37.74 -27.68
CA VAL A 15 32.08 38.87 -28.22
C VAL A 15 32.93 40.12 -28.19
N ASP A 16 33.31 40.62 -29.35
CA ASP A 16 34.26 41.73 -29.51
C ASP A 16 34.00 42.38 -30.86
N ASP A 17 33.85 43.69 -30.92
CA ASP A 17 33.56 44.39 -32.17
C ASP A 17 34.82 44.63 -33.01
N VAL A 18 35.98 44.75 -32.36
CA VAL A 18 37.28 44.95 -32.98
C VAL A 18 37.77 43.64 -33.59
N PRO A 19 37.85 43.51 -34.94
CA PRO A 19 38.20 42.24 -35.57
C PRO A 19 39.58 41.71 -35.16
N ALA A 20 40.53 42.62 -34.92
CA ALA A 20 41.88 42.26 -34.47
C ALA A 20 41.89 41.72 -33.03
N GLY A 21 41.13 42.34 -32.12
CA GLY A 21 40.98 41.89 -30.72
C GLY A 21 40.31 40.53 -30.65
N ARG A 22 39.18 40.38 -31.35
CA ARG A 22 38.44 39.12 -31.49
C ARG A 22 39.33 37.97 -32.00
N TYR A 23 40.10 38.23 -33.06
CA TYR A 23 40.99 37.24 -33.66
C TYR A 23 42.14 36.85 -32.72
N ALA A 24 42.73 37.82 -32.01
CA ALA A 24 43.81 37.57 -31.06
C ALA A 24 43.32 36.70 -29.88
N MET A 25 42.19 37.07 -29.26
CA MET A 25 41.56 36.31 -28.18
C MET A 25 41.19 34.90 -28.63
N GLY A 26 40.55 34.77 -29.79
CA GLY A 26 40.22 33.48 -30.38
C GLY A 26 41.44 32.61 -30.66
N THR A 27 42.57 33.20 -31.07
CA THR A 27 43.82 32.47 -31.30
C THR A 27 44.42 31.94 -30.01
N VAL A 28 44.46 32.75 -28.95
CA VAL A 28 44.94 32.33 -27.62
C VAL A 28 44.13 31.15 -27.11
N LEU A 29 42.80 31.24 -27.14
CA LEU A 29 41.91 30.19 -26.64
C LEU A 29 41.97 28.90 -27.47
N ARG A 30 42.06 29.01 -28.81
CA ARG A 30 42.23 27.83 -29.68
C ARG A 30 43.56 27.13 -29.43
N ARG A 31 44.65 27.88 -29.22
CA ARG A 31 45.96 27.31 -28.84
C ARG A 31 45.92 26.62 -27.47
N ALA A 32 45.10 27.12 -26.55
CA ALA A 32 44.83 26.47 -25.27
C ALA A 32 43.97 25.20 -25.38
N GLY A 33 43.39 24.91 -26.56
CA GLY A 33 42.58 23.71 -26.83
C GLY A 33 41.08 23.90 -26.62
N HIS A 34 40.60 25.15 -26.56
CA HIS A 34 39.18 25.48 -26.48
C HIS A 34 38.54 25.62 -27.87
N ARG A 35 37.24 25.30 -27.96
CA ARG A 35 36.43 25.63 -29.14
C ARG A 35 35.95 27.07 -29.00
N VAL A 36 36.18 27.91 -30.00
CA VAL A 36 35.81 29.33 -29.93
C VAL A 36 34.66 29.63 -30.88
N ILE A 37 33.64 30.29 -30.35
CA ILE A 37 32.54 30.91 -31.09
C ILE A 37 32.81 32.41 -31.08
N GLU A 38 32.78 33.05 -32.24
CA GLU A 38 33.07 34.48 -32.36
C GLU A 38 31.79 35.23 -32.73
N ALA A 39 31.59 36.40 -32.12
CA ALA A 39 30.52 37.33 -32.46
C ALA A 39 31.08 38.76 -32.46
N GLY A 40 30.68 39.57 -33.44
CA GLY A 40 31.10 40.96 -33.60
C GLY A 40 30.20 41.99 -32.92
N SER A 41 29.04 41.58 -32.40
CA SER A 41 28.08 42.46 -31.73
C SER A 41 27.27 41.69 -30.69
N GLY A 42 26.57 42.41 -29.81
CA GLY A 42 25.68 41.80 -28.82
C GLY A 42 24.50 41.07 -29.48
N ALA A 43 23.92 41.65 -30.53
CA ALA A 43 22.84 41.05 -31.30
C ALA A 43 23.27 39.74 -31.99
N GLU A 44 24.48 39.69 -32.55
CA GLU A 44 25.03 38.49 -33.15
C GLU A 44 25.26 37.39 -32.09
N ALA A 45 25.79 37.76 -30.92
CA ALA A 45 25.99 36.84 -29.81
C ALA A 45 24.66 36.22 -29.34
N LEU A 46 23.59 37.01 -29.22
CA LEU A 46 22.26 36.52 -28.86
C LEU A 46 21.69 35.56 -29.92
N ALA A 47 21.81 35.90 -31.20
CA ALA A 47 21.33 35.06 -32.29
C ALA A 47 22.05 33.70 -32.37
N GLU A 48 23.36 33.70 -32.10
CA GLU A 48 24.16 32.48 -32.04
C GLU A 48 23.80 31.62 -30.83
N LEU A 49 23.59 32.22 -29.65
CA LEU A 49 23.10 31.51 -28.46
C LEU A 49 21.73 30.88 -28.69
N ASP A 50 20.80 31.57 -29.35
CA ASP A 50 19.48 31.02 -29.67
C ASP A 50 19.56 29.84 -30.63
N THR A 51 20.46 29.91 -31.61
CA THR A 51 20.73 28.80 -32.54
C THR A 51 21.33 27.59 -31.83
N ARG A 52 22.24 27.83 -30.89
CA ARG A 52 22.90 26.77 -30.13
C ARG A 52 22.04 26.17 -29.04
N LEU A 53 21.15 26.95 -28.44
CA LEU A 53 20.13 26.45 -27.52
C LEU A 53 19.29 25.38 -28.21
N ARG A 54 18.82 25.63 -29.45
CA ARG A 54 18.08 24.65 -30.25
C ARG A 54 18.88 23.38 -30.58
N LYS A 55 20.21 23.51 -30.72
CA LYS A 55 21.13 22.39 -31.01
C LYS A 55 21.66 21.69 -29.74
N GLY A 56 21.36 22.19 -28.54
CA GLY A 56 21.94 21.67 -27.28
C GLY A 56 23.45 21.88 -27.15
N THR A 57 24.01 22.90 -27.80
CA THR A 57 25.48 23.14 -27.89
C THR A 57 25.90 24.52 -27.39
N LEU A 58 25.28 24.96 -26.29
CA LEU A 58 25.60 26.23 -25.64
C LEU A 58 27.08 26.29 -25.21
N PRO A 59 27.69 27.50 -25.21
CA PRO A 59 29.04 27.69 -24.68
C PRO A 59 29.07 27.44 -23.16
N HIS A 60 30.27 27.18 -22.65
CA HIS A 60 30.51 26.97 -21.22
C HIS A 60 30.85 28.28 -20.50
N VAL A 61 31.31 29.30 -21.23
CA VAL A 61 31.64 30.65 -20.75
C VAL A 61 31.60 31.64 -21.91
N ALA A 62 31.24 32.88 -21.63
CA ALA A 62 31.31 34.00 -22.58
C ALA A 62 32.36 35.01 -22.12
N LEU A 63 33.32 35.34 -22.99
CA LEU A 63 34.19 36.50 -22.87
C LEU A 63 33.54 37.64 -23.66
N VAL A 64 33.23 38.74 -22.99
CA VAL A 64 32.45 39.84 -23.58
C VAL A 64 33.22 41.14 -23.44
N ASP A 65 33.53 41.79 -24.55
CA ASP A 65 34.03 43.16 -24.49
C ASP A 65 32.93 44.09 -23.94
N THR A 66 33.34 45.00 -23.08
CA THR A 66 32.48 46.07 -22.54
C THR A 66 31.96 47.02 -23.63
N GLY A 67 32.74 47.25 -24.69
CA GLY A 67 32.52 48.31 -25.69
C GLY A 67 31.89 47.88 -27.02
N LEU A 68 30.77 47.15 -27.02
CA LEU A 68 30.14 46.68 -28.26
C LEU A 68 29.32 47.79 -28.98
N PRO A 69 29.15 47.70 -30.31
CA PRO A 69 28.57 48.76 -31.15
C PRO A 69 27.06 48.95 -30.98
N ASP A 70 26.34 47.92 -30.58
CA ASP A 70 24.86 47.88 -30.56
C ASP A 70 24.26 47.90 -29.15
N MET A 71 25.02 47.47 -28.14
CA MET A 71 24.66 47.57 -26.72
C MET A 71 25.94 47.49 -25.87
N SER A 72 25.91 47.94 -24.61
CA SER A 72 27.07 47.71 -23.74
C SER A 72 27.24 46.22 -23.42
N GLY A 73 28.48 45.77 -23.20
CA GLY A 73 28.75 44.39 -22.75
C GLY A 73 28.04 44.05 -21.44
N PHE A 74 27.83 45.03 -20.56
CA PHE A 74 27.04 44.87 -19.33
C PHE A 74 25.54 44.65 -19.62
N GLU A 75 24.99 45.40 -20.57
CA GLU A 75 23.60 45.19 -21.02
C GLU A 75 23.42 43.80 -21.65
N LEU A 76 24.41 43.33 -22.43
CA LEU A 76 24.41 41.98 -22.98
C LEU A 76 24.39 40.92 -21.87
N CYS A 77 25.22 41.09 -20.83
CA CYS A 77 25.22 40.20 -19.67
C CYS A 77 23.86 40.18 -18.97
N ARG A 78 23.27 41.35 -18.71
CA ARG A 78 21.93 41.44 -18.12
C ARG A 78 20.90 40.67 -18.96
N ARG A 79 20.93 40.82 -20.30
CA ARG A 79 20.06 40.07 -21.21
C ARG A 79 20.31 38.55 -21.17
N PHE A 80 21.53 38.09 -20.92
CA PHE A 80 21.79 36.67 -20.67
C PHE A 80 21.16 36.21 -19.35
N LYS A 81 21.27 37.02 -18.29
CA LYS A 81 20.74 36.69 -16.95
C LYS A 81 19.22 36.72 -16.87
N GLU A 82 18.56 37.55 -17.69
CA GLU A 82 17.09 37.60 -17.81
C GLU A 82 16.48 36.35 -18.47
N ARG A 83 17.28 35.57 -19.21
CA ARG A 83 16.81 34.36 -19.91
C ARG A 83 16.99 33.12 -19.02
N PRO A 84 15.92 32.35 -18.68
CA PRO A 84 16.00 31.19 -17.79
C PRO A 84 17.03 30.13 -18.20
N HIS A 85 17.24 29.94 -19.51
CA HIS A 85 18.17 28.94 -20.05
C HIS A 85 19.63 29.41 -20.09
N LEU A 86 19.89 30.71 -19.92
CA LEU A 86 21.23 31.33 -20.00
C LEU A 86 21.71 31.92 -18.68
N ILE A 87 20.84 32.03 -17.66
CA ILE A 87 21.21 32.57 -16.33
C ILE A 87 22.43 31.86 -15.70
N GLY A 88 22.66 30.59 -16.04
CA GLY A 88 23.80 29.80 -15.58
C GLY A 88 25.10 30.00 -16.38
N LEU A 89 25.08 30.68 -17.53
CA LEU A 89 26.26 30.93 -18.34
C LEU A 89 27.17 31.95 -17.63
N PRO A 90 28.41 31.58 -17.25
CA PRO A 90 29.35 32.55 -16.70
C PRO A 90 29.78 33.53 -17.79
N VAL A 91 29.80 34.82 -17.43
CA VAL A 91 30.25 35.91 -18.30
C VAL A 91 31.48 36.53 -17.67
N VAL A 92 32.52 36.71 -18.47
CA VAL A 92 33.75 37.39 -18.10
C VAL A 92 33.87 38.60 -18.99
N HIS A 93 33.79 39.79 -18.39
CA HIS A 93 33.99 41.01 -19.17
C HIS A 93 35.47 41.27 -19.33
N TYR A 94 35.84 41.81 -20.48
CA TYR A 94 37.16 42.35 -20.66
C TYR A 94 37.11 43.73 -21.29
N SER A 95 38.13 44.54 -21.00
CA SER A 95 38.25 45.91 -21.50
C SER A 95 39.70 46.37 -21.44
N ALA A 96 40.02 47.40 -22.24
CA ALA A 96 41.35 47.99 -22.28
C ALA A 96 41.74 48.62 -20.93
N ALA A 97 43.04 48.71 -20.65
CA ALA A 97 43.68 49.07 -19.36
C ALA A 97 43.24 50.37 -18.63
N ALA A 98 42.26 51.12 -19.12
CA ALA A 98 41.75 52.36 -18.53
C ALA A 98 40.30 52.25 -18.03
N VAL A 99 40.01 51.24 -17.20
CA VAL A 99 38.67 51.01 -16.65
C VAL A 99 38.50 51.73 -15.31
N ALA A 100 37.49 52.59 -15.19
CA ALA A 100 37.16 53.21 -13.91
C ALA A 100 36.69 52.14 -12.91
N PRO A 101 37.05 52.22 -11.61
CA PRO A 101 36.54 51.29 -10.59
C PRO A 101 35.00 51.12 -10.61
N ALA A 102 34.27 52.16 -11.01
CA ALA A 102 32.82 52.14 -11.18
C ALA A 102 32.33 51.15 -12.24
N ASP A 103 33.06 50.94 -13.33
CA ASP A 103 32.65 50.02 -14.41
C ASP A 103 32.87 48.56 -14.01
N ARG A 104 33.90 48.28 -13.18
CA ARG A 104 34.09 46.96 -12.56
C ARG A 104 32.97 46.62 -11.57
N CYS A 105 32.53 47.60 -10.77
CA CYS A 105 31.38 47.43 -9.88
C CYS A 105 30.09 47.17 -10.68
N ARG A 106 29.83 47.95 -11.73
CA ARG A 106 28.65 47.76 -12.60
C ARG A 106 28.60 46.37 -13.23
N GLY A 107 29.74 45.82 -13.62
CA GLY A 107 29.81 44.45 -14.14
C GLY A 107 29.44 43.40 -13.10
N LEU A 108 30.05 43.46 -11.93
CA LEU A 108 29.72 42.56 -10.83
C LEU A 108 28.24 42.67 -10.41
N ASP A 109 27.70 43.89 -10.37
CA ASP A 109 26.27 44.15 -10.08
C ASP A 109 25.33 43.63 -11.18
N ALA A 110 25.81 43.56 -12.43
CA ALA A 110 25.07 43.00 -13.57
C ALA A 110 25.13 41.44 -13.62
N GLY A 111 25.92 40.80 -12.76
CA GLY A 111 26.02 39.35 -12.63
C GLY A 111 27.24 38.73 -13.33
N ASP A 112 28.29 39.51 -13.55
CA ASP A 112 29.56 39.05 -14.11
C ASP A 112 30.28 38.12 -13.14
N GLU A 113 30.97 37.13 -13.69
CA GLU A 113 31.75 36.19 -12.89
C GLU A 113 33.11 36.77 -12.50
N SER A 114 33.71 37.53 -13.40
CA SER A 114 35.04 38.12 -13.25
C SER A 114 35.30 39.15 -14.33
N TYR A 115 36.34 39.95 -14.12
CA TYR A 115 36.76 41.01 -15.03
C TYR A 115 38.21 40.80 -15.44
N LEU A 116 38.51 40.93 -16.74
CA LEU A 116 39.84 40.77 -17.31
C LEU A 116 40.30 42.09 -17.95
N THR A 117 41.43 42.63 -17.51
CA THR A 117 42.00 43.86 -18.10
C THR A 117 42.91 43.48 -19.25
N VAL A 118 42.70 44.02 -20.46
CA VAL A 118 43.57 43.79 -21.63
C VAL A 118 44.49 45.01 -21.89
N PRO A 119 45.73 44.82 -22.40
CA PRO A 119 46.34 43.54 -22.79
C PRO A 119 46.68 42.65 -21.58
N ALA A 120 46.32 41.37 -21.66
CA ALA A 120 46.58 40.35 -20.65
C ALA A 120 47.47 39.25 -21.25
N GLU A 121 48.28 38.62 -20.40
CA GLU A 121 49.10 37.48 -20.82
C GLU A 121 48.20 36.27 -21.13
N PRO A 122 48.55 35.41 -22.12
CA PRO A 122 47.76 34.23 -22.46
C PRO A 122 47.43 33.31 -21.27
N GLU A 123 48.35 33.21 -20.32
CA GLU A 123 48.22 32.40 -19.10
C GLU A 123 47.15 32.95 -18.15
N GLU A 124 47.01 34.27 -18.08
CA GLU A 124 46.00 34.96 -17.28
C GLU A 124 44.60 34.75 -17.87
N ILE A 125 44.47 34.90 -19.19
CA ILE A 125 43.22 34.63 -19.93
C ILE A 125 42.74 33.20 -19.66
N GLU A 126 43.65 32.23 -19.77
CA GLU A 126 43.31 30.82 -19.52
C GLU A 126 42.93 30.58 -18.05
N ALA A 127 43.62 31.21 -17.10
CA ALA A 127 43.31 31.08 -15.68
C ALA A 127 41.90 31.60 -15.36
N VAL A 128 41.51 32.75 -15.91
CA VAL A 128 40.18 33.34 -15.74
C VAL A 128 39.10 32.45 -16.35
N VAL A 129 39.30 31.96 -17.57
CA VAL A 129 38.36 31.02 -18.23
C VAL A 129 38.18 29.75 -17.41
N ARG A 130 39.27 29.13 -16.94
CA ARG A 130 39.21 27.92 -16.10
C ARG A 130 38.49 28.20 -14.78
N ALA A 131 38.75 29.34 -14.14
CA ALA A 131 38.11 29.73 -12.89
C ALA A 131 36.60 29.94 -13.07
N ALA A 132 36.18 30.65 -14.11
CA ALA A 132 34.78 30.91 -14.42
C ALA A 132 34.00 29.61 -14.71
N VAL A 133 34.55 28.71 -15.53
CA VAL A 133 33.94 27.41 -15.83
C VAL A 133 33.84 26.54 -14.58
N ARG A 134 34.88 26.52 -13.74
CA ARG A 134 34.87 25.77 -12.47
C ARG A 134 33.79 26.31 -11.51
N GLY A 135 33.68 27.64 -11.39
CA GLY A 135 32.67 28.29 -10.55
C GLY A 135 31.23 28.01 -11.03
N ALA A 136 31.01 28.00 -12.35
CA ALA A 136 29.70 27.68 -12.92
C ALA A 136 29.30 26.22 -12.68
N ARG A 137 30.25 25.27 -12.83
CA ARG A 137 30.03 23.85 -12.52
C ARG A 137 29.65 23.64 -11.06
N LEU A 138 30.42 24.20 -10.13
CA LEU A 138 30.13 24.10 -8.68
C LEU A 138 28.73 24.62 -8.32
N ARG A 139 28.30 25.74 -8.92
CA ARG A 139 26.94 26.28 -8.72
C ARG A 139 25.85 25.44 -9.38
N ALA A 140 26.13 24.79 -10.51
CA ALA A 140 25.20 23.87 -11.13
C ALA A 140 25.01 22.61 -10.26
N ASP A 141 26.11 22.07 -9.74
CA ASP A 141 26.14 20.90 -8.85
C ASP A 141 25.41 21.20 -7.54
N ASN A 142 25.70 22.33 -6.88
CA ASN A 142 24.99 22.77 -5.68
C ASN A 142 23.48 22.92 -5.92
N ARG A 143 23.08 23.53 -7.05
CA ARG A 143 21.64 23.65 -7.40
C ARG A 143 21.00 22.29 -7.68
N ALA A 144 21.73 21.34 -8.27
CA ALA A 144 21.25 19.99 -8.48
C ALA A 144 21.08 19.23 -7.15
N LEU A 145 22.03 19.36 -6.22
CA LEU A 145 21.95 18.78 -4.89
C LEU A 145 20.76 19.34 -4.09
N VAL A 146 20.59 20.67 -4.05
CA VAL A 146 19.43 21.30 -3.39
C VAL A 146 18.13 20.75 -3.97
N ARG A 147 17.99 20.69 -5.30
CA ARG A 147 16.81 20.11 -5.95
C ARG A 147 16.57 18.65 -5.54
N ARG A 148 17.62 17.81 -5.52
CA ARG A 148 17.52 16.40 -5.12
C ARG A 148 17.12 16.24 -3.64
N LEU A 149 17.66 17.07 -2.75
CA LEU A 149 17.28 17.08 -1.33
C LEU A 149 15.83 17.54 -1.13
N THR A 150 15.37 18.55 -1.86
CA THR A 150 13.96 18.96 -1.86
C THR A 150 13.05 17.82 -2.32
N LEU A 151 13.39 17.16 -3.44
CA LEU A 151 12.65 15.99 -3.93
C LEU A 151 12.61 14.85 -2.92
N LEU A 152 13.71 14.59 -2.21
CA LEU A 152 13.77 13.56 -1.18
C LEU A 152 12.82 13.92 -0.03
N SER A 153 12.87 15.15 0.46
CA SER A 153 11.99 15.64 1.54
C SER A 153 10.50 15.52 1.16
N GLU A 154 10.11 15.99 -0.03
CA GLU A 154 8.75 15.85 -0.56
C GLU A 154 8.29 14.38 -0.63
N THR A 155 9.19 13.51 -1.08
CA THR A 155 8.92 12.08 -1.20
C THR A 155 8.71 11.45 0.17
N ILE A 156 9.56 11.76 1.15
CA ILE A 156 9.44 11.26 2.54
C ILE A 156 8.09 11.65 3.13
N VAL A 157 7.64 12.90 2.94
CA VAL A 157 6.32 13.35 3.41
C VAL A 157 5.20 12.53 2.75
N THR A 158 5.30 12.26 1.45
CA THR A 158 4.29 11.47 0.72
C THR A 158 4.21 10.05 1.26
N ILE A 159 5.36 9.40 1.46
CA ILE A 159 5.48 8.04 2.02
C ILE A 159 4.92 7.98 3.44
N GLN A 160 5.21 8.97 4.29
CA GLN A 160 4.69 9.05 5.65
C GLN A 160 3.17 9.24 5.74
N SER A 161 2.55 9.72 4.65
CA SER A 161 1.09 9.90 4.58
C SER A 161 0.33 8.68 4.05
N ALA A 162 1.04 7.61 3.66
CA ALA A 162 0.45 6.39 3.15
C ALA A 162 -0.38 5.67 4.21
N ARG A 163 -1.55 5.14 3.80
CA ARG A 163 -2.49 4.43 4.70
C ARG A 163 -2.45 2.91 4.55
N SER A 164 -1.72 2.43 3.54
CA SER A 164 -1.53 1.00 3.28
C SER A 164 -0.12 0.72 2.75
N LEU A 165 0.33 -0.53 2.88
CA LEU A 165 1.63 -0.96 2.33
C LEU A 165 1.70 -0.78 0.80
N GLN A 166 0.57 -0.88 0.10
CA GLN A 166 0.52 -0.66 -1.34
C GLN A 166 0.70 0.82 -1.70
N GLU A 167 -0.03 1.72 -1.05
CA GLU A 167 0.15 3.17 -1.23
C GLU A 167 1.59 3.61 -0.91
N LEU A 168 2.16 3.03 0.16
CA LEU A 168 3.54 3.27 0.57
C LEU A 168 4.52 2.86 -0.53
N ALA A 169 4.38 1.64 -1.07
CA ALA A 169 5.25 1.12 -2.10
C ALA A 169 5.16 1.94 -3.40
N ASP A 170 3.95 2.34 -3.80
CA ASP A 170 3.72 3.16 -4.98
C ASP A 170 4.35 4.57 -4.84
N ALA A 171 4.15 5.23 -3.69
CA ALA A 171 4.75 6.53 -3.40
C ALA A 171 6.28 6.46 -3.39
N ALA A 172 6.86 5.42 -2.80
CA ALA A 172 8.30 5.21 -2.77
C ALA A 172 8.87 4.92 -4.17
N ALA A 173 8.17 4.18 -5.02
CA ALA A 173 8.59 3.91 -6.39
C ALA A 173 8.60 5.18 -7.25
N ASP A 174 7.56 6.01 -7.15
CA ASP A 174 7.50 7.32 -7.84
C ASP A 174 8.61 8.25 -7.36
N GLY A 175 8.83 8.31 -6.06
CA GLY A 175 9.90 9.10 -5.45
C GLY A 175 11.31 8.67 -5.89
N ALA A 176 11.60 7.37 -5.83
CA ALA A 176 12.87 6.81 -6.28
C ALA A 176 13.12 7.09 -7.76
N ALA A 177 12.08 7.04 -8.59
CA ALA A 177 12.21 7.33 -10.01
C ALA A 177 12.52 8.81 -10.29
N ARG A 178 11.86 9.75 -9.59
CA ARG A 178 12.14 11.19 -9.68
C ARG A 178 13.56 11.54 -9.21
N LEU A 179 14.01 10.92 -8.12
CA LEU A 179 15.34 11.16 -7.54
C LEU A 179 16.48 10.66 -8.45
N THR A 180 16.31 9.48 -9.04
CA THR A 180 17.34 8.83 -9.86
C THR A 180 17.26 9.21 -11.34
N GLY A 181 16.12 9.73 -11.79
CA GLY A 181 15.83 9.95 -13.21
C GLY A 181 15.69 8.64 -14.00
N THR A 182 15.38 7.53 -13.32
CA THR A 182 15.30 6.18 -13.91
C THR A 182 14.10 5.42 -13.36
N PRO A 183 13.55 4.43 -14.07
CA PRO A 183 12.45 3.62 -13.53
C PRO A 183 12.84 2.96 -12.20
N ALA A 184 11.89 2.87 -11.28
CA ALA A 184 12.11 2.24 -9.98
C ALA A 184 10.99 1.24 -9.65
N ALA A 185 11.36 0.20 -8.92
CA ALA A 185 10.45 -0.77 -8.33
C ALA A 185 10.70 -0.83 -6.82
N VAL A 186 9.64 -0.85 -6.02
CA VAL A 186 9.72 -0.96 -4.57
C VAL A 186 8.95 -2.16 -4.10
N PHE A 187 9.54 -2.86 -3.15
CA PHE A 187 9.02 -4.08 -2.57
C PHE A 187 8.93 -3.90 -1.07
N VAL A 188 7.77 -4.20 -0.51
CA VAL A 188 7.55 -4.27 0.94
C VAL A 188 7.13 -5.68 1.28
N LEU A 189 7.89 -6.34 2.15
CA LEU A 189 7.65 -7.70 2.60
C LEU A 189 6.99 -7.67 3.97
N ASP A 190 5.86 -8.34 4.10
CA ASP A 190 5.23 -8.55 5.40
C ASP A 190 5.83 -9.77 6.15
N PRO A 191 5.42 -10.00 7.41
CA PRO A 191 5.93 -11.12 8.21
C PRO A 191 5.60 -12.51 7.67
N ASP A 192 4.55 -12.63 6.84
CA ASP A 192 4.05 -13.86 6.21
C ASP A 192 4.65 -14.08 4.80
N ASP A 193 5.67 -13.31 4.43
CA ASP A 193 6.33 -13.29 3.12
C ASP A 193 5.44 -12.81 1.96
N GLU A 194 4.30 -12.15 2.24
CA GLU A 194 3.51 -11.48 1.21
C GLU A 194 4.23 -10.21 0.74
N LEU A 195 4.20 -9.99 -0.58
CA LEU A 195 5.00 -8.98 -1.27
C LEU A 195 4.12 -7.89 -1.85
N TYR A 196 4.16 -6.71 -1.24
CA TYR A 196 3.56 -5.49 -1.78
C TYR A 196 4.53 -4.83 -2.75
N ARG A 197 4.04 -4.38 -3.90
CA ARG A 197 4.90 -3.90 -5.01
C ARG A 197 4.40 -2.56 -5.54
N GLY A 198 5.29 -1.58 -5.52
CA GLY A 198 5.13 -0.32 -6.23
C GLY A 198 5.98 -0.25 -7.50
N LEU A 199 5.43 0.32 -8.56
CA LEU A 199 6.14 0.61 -9.82
C LEU A 199 5.93 2.08 -10.18
N SER A 200 7.00 2.77 -10.61
CA SER A 200 6.91 4.18 -11.00
C SER A 200 5.87 4.42 -12.11
N ARG A 201 5.02 5.44 -11.97
CA ARG A 201 3.83 5.74 -12.80
C ARG A 201 4.02 5.81 -14.30
N ASP A 202 5.22 6.14 -14.79
CA ASP A 202 5.56 6.17 -16.23
C ASP A 202 5.44 4.78 -16.93
N ARG A 203 4.91 3.77 -16.22
CA ARG A 203 4.85 2.37 -16.63
C ARG A 203 3.59 1.59 -16.33
N ALA A 204 2.60 2.14 -15.66
CA ALA A 204 1.37 1.40 -15.35
C ALA A 204 0.64 0.86 -16.62
N ALA A 205 1.05 1.25 -17.82
CA ALA A 205 0.41 0.90 -19.09
C ALA A 205 0.99 -0.31 -19.86
N VAL A 206 2.12 -0.95 -19.48
CA VAL A 206 2.73 -2.02 -20.31
C VAL A 206 3.26 -3.19 -19.50
N ALA A 207 2.49 -4.30 -19.50
CA ALA A 207 2.81 -5.64 -19.00
C ALA A 207 3.35 -5.72 -17.55
N LEU A 208 2.46 -6.06 -16.62
CA LEU A 208 2.81 -6.45 -15.25
C LEU A 208 3.74 -7.68 -15.28
N PRO A 209 4.72 -7.78 -14.35
CA PRO A 209 5.48 -9.02 -14.16
C PRO A 209 4.54 -10.20 -13.88
N ASP A 210 4.88 -11.40 -14.36
CA ASP A 210 4.12 -12.63 -14.07
C ASP A 210 4.33 -13.09 -12.61
N ASP A 211 3.45 -13.96 -12.10
CA ASP A 211 3.56 -14.52 -10.74
C ASP A 211 4.90 -15.22 -10.48
N GLY A 212 5.55 -15.72 -11.55
CA GLY A 212 6.89 -16.30 -11.50
C GLY A 212 7.97 -15.27 -11.13
N ALA A 213 7.91 -14.06 -11.71
CA ALA A 213 8.80 -12.96 -11.35
C ALA A 213 8.61 -12.51 -9.90
N HIS A 214 7.37 -12.53 -9.40
CA HIS A 214 7.05 -12.23 -8.01
C HIS A 214 7.74 -13.19 -7.03
N LEU A 215 7.55 -14.50 -7.21
CA LEU A 215 8.19 -15.53 -6.38
C LEU A 215 9.72 -15.46 -6.42
N ALA A 216 10.29 -15.16 -7.59
CA ALA A 216 11.73 -15.00 -7.75
C ALA A 216 12.30 -13.81 -6.95
N VAL A 217 11.60 -12.66 -6.94
CA VAL A 217 12.01 -11.50 -6.10
C VAL A 217 11.90 -11.83 -4.62
N SER A 218 10.79 -12.39 -4.15
CA SER A 218 10.64 -12.75 -2.73
C SER A 218 11.72 -13.74 -2.26
N ALA A 219 12.06 -14.73 -3.09
CA ALA A 219 13.15 -15.66 -2.80
C ALA A 219 14.54 -14.98 -2.80
N LEU A 220 14.78 -14.04 -3.71
CA LEU A 220 16.02 -13.26 -3.77
C LEU A 220 16.19 -12.38 -2.53
N LEU A 221 15.15 -11.64 -2.14
CA LEU A 221 15.17 -10.77 -0.96
C LEU A 221 15.48 -11.58 0.30
N ARG A 222 14.80 -12.72 0.52
CA ARG A 222 15.10 -13.63 1.65
C ARG A 222 16.54 -14.11 1.71
N ARG A 223 17.17 -14.38 0.55
CA ARG A 223 18.59 -14.78 0.50
C ARG A 223 19.54 -13.63 0.85
N LEU A 224 19.16 -12.42 0.46
CA LEU A 224 19.94 -11.21 0.74
C LEU A 224 19.81 -10.76 2.21
N SER A 225 18.68 -11.01 2.85
CA SER A 225 18.34 -10.63 4.23
C SER A 225 18.93 -11.54 5.31
N ARG A 226 20.25 -11.80 5.32
CA ARG A 226 20.89 -12.61 6.37
C ARG A 226 21.97 -11.83 7.12
N GLY A 227 21.74 -11.59 8.42
CA GLY A 227 22.77 -11.33 9.43
C GLY A 227 23.33 -9.90 9.57
N GLN A 228 22.62 -8.86 9.13
CA GLN A 228 23.04 -7.45 9.26
C GLN A 228 21.84 -6.51 9.45
N SER A 229 22.06 -5.37 10.11
CA SER A 229 21.04 -4.32 10.34
C SER A 229 21.38 -3.05 9.53
N GLY A 230 20.37 -2.24 9.21
CA GLY A 230 20.53 -0.96 8.51
C GLY A 230 20.42 -1.08 6.98
N VAL A 231 20.75 -0.01 6.26
CA VAL A 231 20.59 0.03 4.79
C VAL A 231 21.81 -0.57 4.10
N ARG A 232 21.58 -1.54 3.22
CA ARG A 232 22.60 -2.16 2.38
C ARG A 232 22.34 -1.92 0.90
N LEU A 233 23.35 -1.38 0.23
CA LEU A 233 23.35 -1.23 -1.22
C LEU A 233 24.06 -2.42 -1.88
N THR A 234 23.38 -3.09 -2.82
CA THR A 234 23.96 -4.20 -3.58
C THR A 234 23.57 -4.12 -5.05
N THR A 235 24.33 -4.79 -5.92
CA THR A 235 24.00 -4.90 -7.35
C THR A 235 23.74 -6.34 -7.70
N VAL A 236 22.53 -6.62 -8.19
CA VAL A 236 22.11 -7.93 -8.67
C VAL A 236 22.27 -7.95 -10.18
N PRO A 237 23.07 -8.88 -10.74
CA PRO A 237 23.27 -8.97 -12.17
C PRO A 237 22.00 -9.44 -12.87
N SER A 238 21.82 -9.01 -14.11
CA SER A 238 20.61 -9.26 -14.90
C SER A 238 20.11 -10.71 -15.00
N PRO A 239 20.93 -11.79 -14.97
CA PRO A 239 20.42 -13.16 -14.97
C PRO A 239 19.71 -13.57 -13.68
N LEU A 240 19.98 -12.86 -12.58
CA LEU A 240 19.39 -13.12 -11.26
C LEU A 240 18.24 -12.15 -10.94
N TRP A 241 18.05 -11.10 -11.73
CA TRP A 241 16.97 -10.14 -11.59
C TRP A 241 15.83 -10.44 -12.56
N PRO A 242 14.57 -10.60 -12.10
CA PRO A 242 13.48 -10.94 -13.00
C PRO A 242 13.17 -9.81 -14.00
N THR A 243 12.77 -10.19 -15.21
CA THR A 243 12.38 -9.24 -16.26
C THR A 243 11.04 -8.58 -15.95
N GLY A 244 10.80 -7.39 -16.50
CA GLY A 244 9.50 -6.70 -16.40
C GLY A 244 9.46 -5.54 -15.41
N PHE A 245 10.28 -5.56 -14.34
CA PHE A 245 10.27 -4.52 -13.31
C PHE A 245 10.77 -3.14 -13.78
N PHE A 246 11.78 -3.08 -14.65
CA PHE A 246 12.30 -1.80 -15.18
C PHE A 246 11.95 -1.52 -16.64
N ARG A 247 11.95 -2.55 -17.50
CA ARG A 247 11.60 -2.53 -18.95
C ARG A 247 11.05 -3.89 -19.41
N PRO A 248 9.90 -4.00 -20.12
CA PRO A 248 9.45 -5.28 -20.66
C PRO A 248 10.49 -5.82 -21.62
N GLY A 249 10.77 -7.13 -21.52
CA GLY A 249 11.66 -7.82 -22.43
C GLY A 249 13.14 -7.41 -22.37
N VAL A 250 13.54 -6.54 -21.43
CA VAL A 250 14.94 -6.12 -21.29
C VAL A 250 15.49 -6.55 -19.93
N GLN A 251 16.58 -7.30 -19.98
CA GLN A 251 17.37 -7.67 -18.83
C GLN A 251 18.28 -6.51 -18.40
N HIS A 252 18.26 -6.19 -17.10
CA HIS A 252 18.98 -5.09 -16.52
C HIS A 252 19.65 -5.55 -15.22
N ASP A 253 20.89 -5.11 -15.00
CA ASP A 253 21.47 -5.18 -13.66
C ASP A 253 20.69 -4.24 -12.75
N ALA A 254 20.29 -4.72 -11.58
CA ALA A 254 19.52 -3.97 -10.59
C ALA A 254 20.44 -3.48 -9.47
N ARG A 255 20.41 -2.19 -9.17
CA ARG A 255 20.94 -1.65 -7.92
C ARG A 255 19.82 -1.70 -6.89
N LEU A 256 20.06 -2.40 -5.79
CA LEU A 256 19.11 -2.57 -4.70
C LEU A 256 19.57 -1.78 -3.48
N ALA A 257 18.64 -1.05 -2.85
CA ALA A 257 18.77 -0.54 -1.50
C ALA A 257 17.83 -1.35 -0.59
N LEU A 258 18.42 -2.16 0.28
CA LEU A 258 17.73 -3.03 1.21
C LEU A 258 17.77 -2.38 2.59
N ALA A 259 16.62 -2.05 3.17
CA ALA A 259 16.55 -1.62 4.56
C ALA A 259 16.31 -2.85 5.42
N LEU A 260 17.28 -3.20 6.27
CA LEU A 260 17.24 -4.39 7.11
C LEU A 260 16.85 -4.03 8.56
N THR A 261 15.89 -4.76 9.14
CA THR A 261 15.58 -4.68 10.57
C THR A 261 16.68 -5.31 11.41
N GLN A 262 16.61 -5.11 12.73
CA GLN A 262 17.56 -5.72 13.68
C GLN A 262 17.59 -7.25 13.63
N ASP A 263 16.46 -7.87 13.27
CA ASP A 263 16.36 -9.33 13.07
C ASP A 263 16.89 -9.80 11.70
N GLY A 264 17.47 -8.88 10.92
CA GLY A 264 18.05 -9.17 9.61
C GLY A 264 17.03 -9.35 8.48
N ARG A 265 15.73 -9.15 8.72
CA ARG A 265 14.69 -9.16 7.66
C ARG A 265 14.79 -7.89 6.82
N ALA A 266 14.55 -7.96 5.51
CA ALA A 266 14.40 -6.75 4.67
C ALA A 266 12.92 -6.46 4.46
N PRO A 267 12.25 -5.70 5.34
CA PRO A 267 10.87 -5.30 5.11
C PRO A 267 10.77 -4.45 3.84
N VAL A 268 11.84 -3.75 3.43
CA VAL A 268 11.80 -2.86 2.27
C VAL A 268 13.01 -3.06 1.35
N CYS A 269 12.74 -3.14 0.04
CA CYS A 269 13.73 -3.12 -1.02
C CYS A 269 13.35 -2.13 -2.11
N LEU A 270 14.23 -1.15 -2.38
CA LEU A 270 14.14 -0.27 -3.56
C LEU A 270 15.07 -0.80 -4.64
N ALA A 271 14.58 -0.87 -5.88
CA ALA A 271 15.31 -1.39 -7.02
C ALA A 271 15.30 -0.39 -8.18
N VAL A 272 16.47 -0.12 -8.76
CA VAL A 272 16.65 0.77 -9.93
C VAL A 272 17.71 0.21 -10.90
N PRO A 273 17.70 0.57 -12.19
CA PRO A 273 18.72 0.12 -13.15
C PRO A 273 20.13 0.59 -12.78
N ALA A 274 21.08 -0.35 -12.64
CA ALA A 274 22.45 -0.05 -12.20
C ALA A 274 23.21 0.88 -13.16
N ARG A 275 22.94 0.78 -14.48
CA ARG A 275 23.55 1.68 -15.49
C ARG A 275 23.12 3.14 -15.31
N GLY A 276 21.88 3.36 -14.88
CA GLY A 276 21.35 4.68 -14.59
C GLY A 276 22.00 5.28 -13.35
N MET A 277 22.16 4.47 -12.29
CA MET A 277 22.82 4.90 -11.05
C MET A 277 24.30 5.27 -11.24
N ARG A 278 25.04 4.52 -12.06
CA ARG A 278 26.45 4.85 -12.37
C ARG A 278 26.63 6.23 -13.02
N ARG A 279 25.63 6.72 -13.76
CA ARG A 279 25.63 8.08 -14.34
C ARG A 279 25.28 9.15 -13.33
N ALA A 280 24.54 8.80 -12.27
CA ALA A 280 24.01 9.74 -11.29
C ALA A 280 25.02 10.07 -10.17
N GLY A 281 26.00 9.20 -9.92
CA GLY A 281 27.11 9.40 -8.99
C GLY A 281 26.86 8.86 -7.56
N PRO A 282 27.85 8.92 -6.66
CA PRO A 282 27.75 8.36 -5.30
C PRO A 282 26.70 9.06 -4.43
N GLU A 283 26.42 10.34 -4.66
CA GLU A 283 25.37 11.08 -3.96
C GLU A 283 23.99 10.48 -4.19
N SER A 284 23.71 9.96 -5.40
CA SER A 284 22.45 9.31 -5.71
C SER A 284 22.28 7.97 -5.00
N GLU A 285 23.38 7.27 -4.70
CA GLU A 285 23.34 6.06 -3.87
C GLU A 285 22.98 6.40 -2.42
N ALA A 286 23.54 7.48 -1.87
CA ALA A 286 23.20 7.95 -0.53
C ALA A 286 21.73 8.38 -0.43
N LEU A 287 21.21 9.09 -1.43
CA LEU A 287 19.80 9.49 -1.49
C LEU A 287 18.85 8.28 -1.60
N LEU A 288 19.21 7.27 -2.40
CA LEU A 288 18.43 6.04 -2.51
C LEU A 288 18.43 5.27 -1.19
N ALA A 289 19.57 5.23 -0.49
CA ALA A 289 19.67 4.61 0.82
C ALA A 289 18.81 5.32 1.87
N GLN A 290 18.86 6.66 1.92
CA GLN A 290 18.00 7.46 2.81
C GLN A 290 16.51 7.26 2.51
N LEU A 291 16.14 7.17 1.23
CA LEU A 291 14.76 6.88 0.86
C LEU A 291 14.34 5.49 1.33
N ALA A 292 15.19 4.47 1.14
CA ALA A 292 14.90 3.11 1.60
C ALA A 292 14.72 3.03 3.12
N GLU A 293 15.54 3.76 3.88
CA GLU A 293 15.40 3.88 5.34
C GLU A 293 14.08 4.56 5.72
N ALA A 294 13.75 5.68 5.09
CA ALA A 294 12.49 6.39 5.36
C ALA A 294 11.26 5.54 5.00
N THR A 295 11.32 4.78 3.90
CA THR A 295 10.25 3.84 3.52
C THR A 295 10.12 2.71 4.55
N ALA A 296 11.23 2.19 5.08
CA ALA A 296 11.19 1.17 6.12
C ALA A 296 10.57 1.69 7.43
N LEU A 297 10.98 2.88 7.88
CA LEU A 297 10.40 3.52 9.07
C LEU A 297 8.90 3.81 8.91
N ALA A 298 8.44 4.15 7.70
CA ALA A 298 7.02 4.33 7.41
C ALA A 298 6.26 3.00 7.25
N ALA A 299 6.94 1.91 6.87
CA ALA A 299 6.35 0.58 6.80
C ALA A 299 6.13 -0.03 8.19
N GLU A 300 6.97 0.27 9.18
CA GLU A 300 6.93 -0.34 10.51
C GLU A 300 5.54 -0.26 11.20
N PRO A 301 4.88 0.91 11.31
CA PRO A 301 3.55 0.98 11.92
C PRO A 301 2.50 0.21 11.12
N LEU A 302 2.58 0.23 9.79
CA LEU A 302 1.63 -0.47 8.91
C LEU A 302 1.78 -1.99 9.04
N LEU A 303 3.01 -2.49 9.14
CA LEU A 303 3.32 -3.90 9.36
C LEU A 303 2.87 -4.36 10.76
N MET A 304 3.10 -3.55 11.79
CA MET A 304 2.66 -3.86 13.15
C MET A 304 1.12 -3.95 13.23
N TYR A 305 0.43 -3.00 12.61
CA TYR A 305 -1.03 -3.00 12.53
C TYR A 305 -1.57 -4.26 11.84
N GLN A 306 -0.90 -4.75 10.78
CA GLN A 306 -1.27 -6.00 10.13
C GLN A 306 -1.09 -7.23 11.03
N VAL A 307 0.02 -7.30 11.77
CA VAL A 307 0.27 -8.40 12.71
C VAL A 307 -0.77 -8.40 13.83
N GLU A 308 -1.00 -7.25 14.46
CA GLU A 308 -1.99 -7.10 15.52
C GLU A 308 -3.39 -7.54 15.05
N ARG A 309 -3.79 -7.08 13.86
CA ARG A 309 -5.03 -7.49 13.21
C ARG A 309 -5.08 -8.99 12.93
N HIS A 310 -4.02 -9.57 12.38
CA HIS A 310 -3.97 -11.01 12.08
C HIS A 310 -4.12 -11.86 13.36
N VAL A 311 -3.43 -11.46 14.43
CA VAL A 311 -3.53 -12.11 15.75
C VAL A 311 -4.96 -12.00 16.29
N ALA A 312 -5.56 -10.81 16.22
CA ALA A 312 -6.91 -10.60 16.71
C ALA A 312 -7.96 -11.42 15.96
N LEU A 313 -7.91 -11.46 14.62
CA LEU A 313 -8.80 -12.30 13.80
C LEU A 313 -8.60 -13.80 14.09
N THR A 314 -7.34 -14.23 14.26
CA THR A 314 -7.03 -15.62 14.63
C THR A 314 -7.60 -15.99 15.99
N LEU A 315 -7.52 -15.08 16.97
CA LEU A 315 -8.11 -15.27 18.29
C LEU A 315 -9.63 -15.30 18.23
N GLN A 316 -10.27 -14.34 17.54
CA GLN A 316 -11.72 -14.31 17.32
C GLN A 316 -12.23 -15.63 16.72
N HIS A 317 -11.59 -16.12 15.64
CA HIS A 317 -11.91 -17.41 15.05
C HIS A 317 -11.72 -18.59 16.01
N SER A 318 -10.71 -18.54 16.88
CA SER A 318 -10.48 -19.60 17.87
C SER A 318 -11.59 -19.69 18.92
N PHE A 319 -12.32 -18.60 19.15
CA PHE A 319 -13.41 -18.57 20.11
C PHE A 319 -14.72 -19.13 19.56
N LEU A 320 -14.96 -19.10 18.24
CA LEU A 320 -16.19 -19.63 17.66
C LEU A 320 -16.21 -21.18 17.69
N PRO A 321 -17.37 -21.81 17.97
CA PRO A 321 -17.44 -23.27 18.04
C PRO A 321 -17.23 -23.86 16.65
N GLN A 322 -16.21 -24.69 16.48
CA GLN A 322 -15.95 -25.34 15.20
C GLN A 322 -17.20 -26.15 14.76
N PRO A 323 -17.64 -26.07 13.49
CA PRO A 323 -18.90 -26.69 13.04
C PRO A 323 -19.01 -28.20 13.34
N HIS A 324 -17.89 -28.91 13.31
CA HIS A 324 -17.81 -30.35 13.63
C HIS A 324 -17.87 -30.67 15.13
N ARG A 325 -18.00 -29.65 16.00
CA ARG A 325 -18.13 -29.78 17.47
C ARG A 325 -19.50 -29.33 17.97
N LEU A 326 -20.45 -29.07 17.08
CA LEU A 326 -21.82 -28.77 17.48
C LEU A 326 -22.43 -29.99 18.19
N PRO A 327 -23.23 -29.81 19.25
CA PRO A 327 -23.85 -30.91 19.97
C PRO A 327 -24.87 -31.63 19.07
N GLU A 328 -24.75 -32.95 18.99
CA GLU A 328 -25.77 -33.78 18.36
C GLU A 328 -26.94 -33.98 19.33
N LEU A 329 -28.16 -33.64 18.90
CA LEU A 329 -29.38 -33.89 19.67
C LEU A 329 -30.37 -34.69 18.80
N PRO A 330 -30.72 -35.93 19.19
CA PRO A 330 -31.66 -36.73 18.42
C PRO A 330 -32.98 -36.00 18.19
N GLY A 331 -33.35 -35.83 16.91
CA GLY A 331 -34.60 -35.18 16.50
C GLY A 331 -34.40 -33.79 15.89
N LEU A 332 -33.19 -33.23 15.98
CA LEU A 332 -32.85 -31.95 15.38
C LEU A 332 -31.60 -32.08 14.51
N ASP A 333 -31.63 -31.44 13.34
CA ASP A 333 -30.44 -31.17 12.54
C ASP A 333 -30.06 -29.70 12.70
N ILE A 334 -28.76 -29.40 12.77
CA ILE A 334 -28.24 -28.03 12.91
C ILE A 334 -27.14 -27.84 11.88
N ALA A 335 -27.19 -26.74 11.14
CA ALA A 335 -26.13 -26.27 10.27
C ALA A 335 -25.72 -24.87 10.67
N VAL A 336 -24.42 -24.60 10.64
CA VAL A 336 -23.87 -23.27 10.86
C VAL A 336 -22.93 -22.91 9.72
N ARG A 337 -22.96 -21.63 9.33
CA ARG A 337 -21.95 -21.00 8.49
C ARG A 337 -21.46 -19.73 9.17
N TYR A 338 -20.16 -19.54 9.18
CA TYR A 338 -19.54 -18.30 9.61
C TYR A 338 -18.54 -17.86 8.54
N VAL A 339 -18.70 -16.65 8.02
CA VAL A 339 -17.81 -16.06 7.00
C VAL A 339 -17.30 -14.74 7.54
N PRO A 340 -15.98 -14.61 7.80
CA PRO A 340 -15.43 -13.35 8.27
C PRO A 340 -15.49 -12.28 7.18
N ALA A 341 -15.58 -11.02 7.60
CA ALA A 341 -15.56 -9.87 6.71
C ALA A 341 -14.28 -9.83 5.85
N SER A 342 -14.34 -9.12 4.72
CA SER A 342 -13.23 -9.04 3.75
C SER A 342 -11.91 -8.52 4.36
N ARG A 343 -10.78 -8.72 3.65
CA ARG A 343 -9.40 -8.37 4.09
C ARG A 343 -9.17 -6.91 4.51
N GLN A 344 -10.14 -6.02 4.36
CA GLN A 344 -10.05 -4.60 4.69
C GLN A 344 -10.83 -4.20 5.95
N THR A 345 -11.79 -4.99 6.45
CA THR A 345 -12.69 -4.62 7.56
C THR A 345 -12.28 -5.17 8.94
N GLU A 346 -12.70 -4.49 10.01
CA GLU A 346 -12.21 -4.68 11.38
C GLU A 346 -12.68 -6.02 12.03
N ILE A 347 -12.36 -6.24 13.31
CA ILE A 347 -12.64 -7.50 14.04
C ILE A 347 -14.13 -7.52 14.42
N GLY A 348 -14.90 -8.54 14.03
CA GLY A 348 -16.35 -8.54 14.24
C GLY A 348 -16.84 -8.94 15.65
N GLY A 349 -18.06 -8.50 15.96
CA GLY A 349 -18.79 -8.80 17.21
C GLY A 349 -19.73 -10.02 17.10
N ASP A 350 -19.89 -10.56 15.89
CA ASP A 350 -20.81 -11.64 15.58
C ASP A 350 -20.49 -12.96 16.29
N PHE A 351 -21.54 -13.62 16.78
CA PHE A 351 -21.42 -14.96 17.33
C PHE A 351 -22.65 -15.82 17.16
N TYR A 352 -22.44 -17.12 17.35
CA TYR A 352 -23.50 -18.10 17.48
C TYR A 352 -23.20 -19.08 18.62
N ALA A 353 -24.27 -19.69 19.14
CA ALA A 353 -24.18 -20.82 20.06
C ALA A 353 -25.25 -21.86 19.75
N ALA A 354 -24.91 -23.12 19.97
CA ALA A 354 -25.85 -24.23 20.02
C ALA A 354 -25.51 -25.08 21.25
N LEU A 355 -26.44 -25.21 22.18
CA LEU A 355 -26.24 -25.83 23.47
C LEU A 355 -27.36 -26.86 23.70
N ALA A 356 -26.98 -28.13 23.88
CA ALA A 356 -27.92 -29.16 24.32
C ALA A 356 -28.23 -28.94 25.81
N THR A 357 -29.52 -28.87 26.14
CA THR A 357 -30.04 -28.66 27.49
C THR A 357 -30.93 -29.85 27.88
N GLY A 358 -31.37 -29.90 29.14
CA GLY A 358 -32.36 -30.90 29.57
C GLY A 358 -33.73 -30.74 28.89
N ASP A 359 -34.03 -29.54 28.39
CA ASP A 359 -35.33 -29.16 27.83
C ASP A 359 -35.34 -29.09 26.29
N GLY A 360 -34.19 -29.30 25.65
CA GLY A 360 -34.07 -29.28 24.19
C GLY A 360 -32.75 -28.71 23.69
N MET A 361 -32.78 -28.11 22.50
CA MET A 361 -31.65 -27.39 21.92
C MET A 361 -31.84 -25.88 22.07
N LEU A 362 -30.92 -25.23 22.78
CA LEU A 362 -30.84 -23.77 22.83
C LEU A 362 -29.88 -23.27 21.74
N THR A 363 -30.39 -22.47 20.81
CA THR A 363 -29.61 -21.80 19.77
C THR A 363 -29.57 -20.30 20.02
N ALA A 364 -28.45 -19.68 19.70
CA ALA A 364 -28.25 -18.24 19.81
C ALA A 364 -27.52 -17.71 18.58
N VAL A 365 -27.90 -16.51 18.15
CA VAL A 365 -27.14 -15.66 17.24
C VAL A 365 -27.20 -14.25 17.79
N GLY A 366 -26.09 -13.53 17.72
CA GLY A 366 -26.04 -12.15 18.20
C GLY A 366 -24.83 -11.41 17.67
N ASP A 367 -24.86 -10.11 17.91
CA ASP A 367 -23.83 -9.17 17.51
C ASP A 367 -23.59 -8.15 18.65
N VAL A 368 -22.32 -7.82 18.88
CA VAL A 368 -21.89 -6.83 19.86
C VAL A 368 -21.55 -5.55 19.13
N VAL A 369 -22.13 -4.43 19.57
CA VAL A 369 -21.90 -3.14 18.91
C VAL A 369 -20.41 -2.78 18.86
N GLY A 370 -19.94 -2.50 17.66
CA GLY A 370 -18.58 -2.09 17.38
C GLY A 370 -17.72 -3.22 16.80
N HIS A 371 -16.63 -2.85 16.16
CA HIS A 371 -15.78 -3.75 15.40
C HIS A 371 -14.34 -3.69 15.92
N SER A 372 -14.14 -4.08 17.18
CA SER A 372 -12.84 -3.97 17.88
C SER A 372 -12.50 -5.24 18.64
N LEU A 373 -11.24 -5.34 19.10
CA LEU A 373 -10.83 -6.44 19.99
C LEU A 373 -11.65 -6.46 21.29
N ASP A 374 -12.09 -5.29 21.77
CA ASP A 374 -12.95 -5.18 22.94
C ASP A 374 -14.34 -5.78 22.66
N ALA A 375 -14.93 -5.47 21.50
CA ALA A 375 -16.22 -6.05 21.08
C ALA A 375 -16.12 -7.58 20.96
N ALA A 376 -15.04 -8.09 20.35
CA ALA A 376 -14.77 -9.53 20.27
C ALA A 376 -14.59 -10.17 21.65
N THR A 377 -13.98 -9.48 22.61
CA THR A 377 -13.82 -9.98 23.99
C THR A 377 -15.17 -10.10 24.68
N VAL A 378 -16.03 -9.09 24.54
CA VAL A 378 -17.38 -9.08 25.11
C VAL A 378 -18.26 -10.16 24.48
N MET A 379 -18.16 -10.36 23.16
CA MET A 379 -18.80 -11.47 22.45
C MET A 379 -18.43 -12.82 23.09
N VAL A 380 -17.15 -13.03 23.40
CA VAL A 380 -16.65 -14.25 24.06
C VAL A 380 -17.24 -14.39 25.46
N GLU A 381 -17.30 -13.30 26.22
CA GLU A 381 -17.93 -13.28 27.55
C GLU A 381 -19.42 -13.62 27.49
N ILE A 382 -20.18 -13.00 26.58
CA ILE A 382 -21.61 -13.31 26.37
C ILE A 382 -21.79 -14.79 26.07
N ARG A 383 -20.99 -15.36 25.17
CA ARG A 383 -21.11 -16.78 24.79
C ARG A 383 -20.78 -17.72 25.94
N HIS A 384 -19.75 -17.44 26.74
CA HIS A 384 -19.40 -18.26 27.90
C HIS A 384 -20.39 -18.08 29.06
N ALA A 385 -20.88 -16.86 29.28
CA ALA A 385 -21.92 -16.57 30.26
C ALA A 385 -23.22 -17.28 29.89
N LEU A 386 -23.63 -17.25 28.62
CA LEU A 386 -24.78 -17.99 28.13
C LEU A 386 -24.63 -19.49 28.43
N ARG A 387 -23.46 -20.07 28.11
CA ARG A 387 -23.18 -21.48 28.41
C ARG A 387 -23.22 -21.79 29.91
N ALA A 388 -22.72 -20.90 30.76
CA ALA A 388 -22.73 -21.07 32.20
C ALA A 388 -24.16 -20.94 32.78
N TYR A 389 -24.92 -19.92 32.38
CA TYR A 389 -26.30 -19.72 32.82
C TYR A 389 -27.23 -20.84 32.37
N CYS A 390 -26.96 -21.41 31.19
CA CYS A 390 -27.70 -22.53 30.62
C CYS A 390 -27.57 -23.83 31.45
N VAL A 391 -26.54 -23.94 32.31
CA VAL A 391 -26.42 -25.06 33.26
C VAL A 391 -27.52 -25.01 34.32
N ASP A 392 -27.93 -23.81 34.74
CA ASP A 392 -28.93 -23.63 35.79
C ASP A 392 -30.35 -23.51 35.24
N ASP A 393 -30.51 -22.85 34.09
CA ASP A 393 -31.82 -22.55 33.50
C ASP A 393 -31.72 -22.45 31.97
N SER A 394 -32.63 -23.10 31.25
CA SER A 394 -32.66 -23.12 29.79
C SER A 394 -33.62 -22.10 29.18
N ASP A 395 -34.43 -21.40 29.99
CA ASP A 395 -35.47 -20.47 29.54
C ASP A 395 -34.86 -19.25 28.82
N PRO A 396 -35.18 -19.01 27.53
CA PRO A 396 -34.60 -17.91 26.76
C PRO A 396 -34.84 -16.52 27.37
N GLY A 397 -35.96 -16.31 28.06
CA GLY A 397 -36.27 -15.02 28.69
C GLY A 397 -35.38 -14.78 29.90
N ILE A 398 -35.25 -15.80 30.76
CA ILE A 398 -34.36 -15.74 31.94
C ILE A 398 -32.90 -15.56 31.50
N LEU A 399 -32.48 -16.26 30.44
CA LEU A 399 -31.13 -16.14 29.88
C LEU A 399 -30.86 -14.74 29.33
N ALA A 400 -31.80 -14.15 28.59
CA ALA A 400 -31.69 -12.77 28.10
C ALA A 400 -31.53 -11.77 29.26
N GLU A 401 -32.34 -11.88 30.32
CA GLU A 401 -32.23 -11.00 31.50
C GLU A 401 -30.90 -11.15 32.24
N ARG A 402 -30.36 -12.38 32.33
CA ARG A 402 -29.06 -12.62 32.97
C ARG A 402 -27.91 -12.05 32.14
N LEU A 403 -27.96 -12.20 30.82
CA LEU A 403 -27.00 -11.59 29.90
C LEU A 403 -27.06 -10.06 29.95
N ASP A 404 -28.26 -9.46 29.95
CA ASP A 404 -28.44 -8.02 30.08
C ASP A 404 -27.83 -7.49 31.39
N ARG A 405 -28.07 -8.19 32.51
CA ARG A 405 -27.49 -7.83 33.81
C ARG A 405 -25.97 -7.99 33.85
N MET A 406 -25.43 -9.01 33.18
CA MET A 406 -23.99 -9.19 33.03
C MET A 406 -23.39 -8.01 32.28
N LEU A 407 -23.97 -7.63 31.13
CA LEU A 407 -23.49 -6.55 30.29
C LEU A 407 -23.53 -5.21 31.05
N GLN A 408 -24.64 -4.88 31.71
CA GLN A 408 -24.75 -3.68 32.55
C GLN A 408 -23.69 -3.60 33.67
N ARG A 409 -23.33 -4.76 34.25
CA ARG A 409 -22.42 -4.80 35.39
C ARG A 409 -20.95 -4.67 35.00
N TYR A 410 -20.56 -5.30 33.91
CA TYR A 410 -19.16 -5.41 33.51
C TYR A 410 -18.79 -4.51 32.32
N HIS A 411 -19.77 -4.17 31.47
CA HIS A 411 -19.59 -3.42 30.22
C HIS A 411 -20.70 -2.37 30.02
N PRO A 412 -20.82 -1.36 30.92
CA PRO A 412 -21.95 -0.43 30.94
C PRO A 412 -22.04 0.50 29.71
N GLU A 413 -20.96 0.65 28.95
CA GLU A 413 -20.89 1.51 27.76
C GLU A 413 -21.19 0.74 26.45
N LEU A 414 -21.36 -0.58 26.53
CA LEU A 414 -21.58 -1.44 25.37
C LEU A 414 -23.00 -2.00 25.35
N THR A 415 -23.45 -2.30 24.14
CA THR A 415 -24.74 -2.94 23.91
C THR A 415 -24.57 -4.09 22.93
N ALA A 416 -25.47 -5.05 22.98
CA ALA A 416 -25.43 -6.21 22.10
C ALA A 416 -26.84 -6.63 21.69
N THR A 417 -26.98 -7.11 20.46
CA THR A 417 -28.20 -7.73 19.98
C THR A 417 -28.07 -9.24 20.11
N VAL A 418 -29.12 -9.93 20.59
CA VAL A 418 -29.11 -11.40 20.70
C VAL A 418 -30.50 -11.95 20.43
N CYS A 419 -30.59 -12.99 19.60
CA CYS A 419 -31.76 -13.84 19.50
C CYS A 419 -31.46 -15.22 20.09
N LEU A 420 -32.31 -15.69 21.00
CA LEU A 420 -32.25 -16.99 21.66
C LEU A 420 -33.47 -17.81 21.29
N ALA A 421 -33.29 -19.08 20.92
CA ALA A 421 -34.38 -20.01 20.64
C ALA A 421 -34.15 -21.35 21.33
N LEU A 422 -35.07 -21.78 22.20
CA LEU A 422 -35.07 -23.11 22.81
C LEU A 422 -36.09 -23.99 22.09
N THR A 423 -35.63 -25.07 21.47
CA THR A 423 -36.47 -26.01 20.71
C THR A 423 -36.48 -27.39 21.37
N ASP A 424 -37.65 -27.87 21.77
CA ASP A 424 -37.87 -29.23 22.23
C ASP A 424 -38.04 -30.16 20.99
N PRO A 425 -37.13 -31.13 20.76
CA PRO A 425 -37.23 -32.05 19.63
C PRO A 425 -38.44 -33.00 19.69
N ALA A 426 -38.98 -33.27 20.89
CA ALA A 426 -40.05 -34.24 21.06
C ALA A 426 -41.42 -33.66 20.69
N THR A 427 -41.63 -32.38 21.01
CA THR A 427 -42.91 -31.70 20.80
C THR A 427 -42.88 -30.68 19.66
N GLY A 428 -41.69 -30.29 19.19
CA GLY A 428 -41.50 -29.17 18.27
C GLY A 428 -41.73 -27.80 18.92
N ARG A 429 -42.01 -27.76 20.23
CA ARG A 429 -42.25 -26.52 20.97
C ARG A 429 -40.98 -25.68 20.98
N THR A 430 -41.09 -24.47 20.46
CA THR A 430 -39.98 -23.54 20.32
C THR A 430 -40.31 -22.22 21.01
N ARG A 431 -39.46 -21.80 21.94
CA ARG A 431 -39.58 -20.53 22.67
C ARG A 431 -38.46 -19.60 22.28
N ILE A 432 -38.78 -18.36 21.93
CA ILE A 432 -37.85 -17.40 21.32
C ILE A 432 -37.84 -16.10 22.13
N ALA A 433 -36.68 -15.71 22.63
CA ALA A 433 -36.44 -14.40 23.20
C ALA A 433 -35.55 -13.61 22.23
N ASN A 434 -36.00 -12.41 21.83
CA ASN A 434 -35.24 -11.55 20.92
C ASN A 434 -34.92 -10.23 21.61
N ALA A 435 -33.64 -10.00 21.89
CA ALA A 435 -33.09 -8.78 22.45
C ALA A 435 -32.50 -7.92 21.33
N GLY A 436 -33.37 -7.26 20.55
CA GLY A 436 -32.97 -6.28 19.53
C GLY A 436 -32.32 -6.82 18.26
N HIS A 437 -32.24 -8.14 18.08
CA HIS A 437 -31.62 -8.76 16.90
C HIS A 437 -32.63 -8.99 15.76
N ILE A 438 -32.14 -9.38 14.58
CA ILE A 438 -33.00 -9.76 13.46
C ILE A 438 -33.86 -10.97 13.88
N PRO A 439 -35.20 -10.91 13.74
CA PRO A 439 -36.05 -12.04 14.11
C PRO A 439 -35.76 -13.27 13.25
N PRO A 440 -35.88 -14.49 13.81
CA PRO A 440 -35.63 -15.70 13.04
C PRO A 440 -36.67 -15.88 11.94
N LEU A 441 -36.23 -16.42 10.81
CA LEU A 441 -37.09 -16.79 9.69
C LEU A 441 -37.54 -18.23 9.86
N LEU A 442 -38.86 -18.45 9.90
CA LEU A 442 -39.46 -19.77 9.93
C LEU A 442 -39.85 -20.19 8.51
N LEU A 443 -39.20 -21.22 7.99
CA LEU A 443 -39.55 -21.86 6.74
C LEU A 443 -40.35 -23.13 7.03
N ARG A 444 -41.59 -23.16 6.57
CA ARG A 444 -42.44 -24.35 6.65
C ARG A 444 -42.12 -25.30 5.50
N ASP A 445 -42.18 -26.59 5.76
CA ASP A 445 -42.02 -27.58 4.68
C ASP A 445 -43.13 -27.49 3.61
N THR A 446 -44.27 -26.88 3.98
CA THR A 446 -45.38 -26.53 3.07
C THR A 446 -45.04 -25.44 2.04
N GLY A 447 -43.85 -24.82 2.14
CA GLY A 447 -43.37 -23.82 1.18
C GLY A 447 -43.72 -22.37 1.55
N THR A 448 -44.01 -22.08 2.82
CA THR A 448 -44.17 -20.71 3.32
C THR A 448 -42.94 -20.29 4.14
N ALA A 449 -42.63 -19.00 4.15
CA ALA A 449 -41.54 -18.44 4.94
C ALA A 449 -41.96 -17.12 5.57
N ASP A 450 -41.94 -17.04 6.89
CA ASP A 450 -42.40 -15.89 7.67
C ASP A 450 -41.44 -15.61 8.84
N TYR A 451 -41.16 -14.33 9.08
CA TYR A 451 -40.38 -13.92 10.24
C TYR A 451 -41.19 -14.09 11.52
N VAL A 452 -40.58 -14.69 12.55
CA VAL A 452 -41.21 -14.85 13.85
C VAL A 452 -41.43 -13.46 14.47
N LYS A 453 -42.62 -13.24 15.04
CA LYS A 453 -42.99 -11.97 15.69
C LYS A 453 -42.38 -11.82 17.09
N ALA A 454 -41.08 -12.10 17.24
CA ALA A 454 -40.31 -11.92 18.46
C ALA A 454 -39.52 -10.60 18.38
N ARG A 455 -39.74 -9.71 19.33
CA ARG A 455 -39.08 -8.39 19.43
C ARG A 455 -38.77 -8.08 20.88
N GLY A 456 -37.79 -7.23 21.12
CA GLY A 456 -37.41 -6.75 22.45
C GLY A 456 -36.28 -5.73 22.34
N PRO A 457 -35.96 -5.01 23.45
CA PRO A 457 -34.81 -4.11 23.47
C PRO A 457 -33.50 -4.91 23.34
N LEU A 458 -32.47 -4.30 22.76
CA LEU A 458 -31.10 -4.82 22.82
C LEU A 458 -30.62 -4.95 24.27
N LEU A 459 -29.60 -5.79 24.50
CA LEU A 459 -28.94 -5.95 25.80
C LEU A 459 -28.09 -4.72 26.14
N GLY A 460 -28.02 -4.35 27.42
CA GLY A 460 -27.20 -3.25 27.95
C GLY A 460 -28.00 -2.07 28.54
N PRO A 461 -29.07 -1.57 27.90
CA PRO A 461 -29.84 -0.44 28.40
C PRO A 461 -30.62 -0.65 29.70
N GLY A 462 -30.74 -1.88 30.21
CA GLY A 462 -31.53 -2.18 31.41
C GLY A 462 -33.04 -2.02 31.25
N LEU A 463 -33.52 -2.16 30.01
CA LEU A 463 -34.95 -2.17 29.70
C LEU A 463 -35.53 -3.57 29.93
N PRO A 464 -36.77 -3.71 30.43
CA PRO A 464 -37.37 -5.01 30.64
C PRO A 464 -37.58 -5.74 29.30
N HIS A 465 -37.17 -7.01 29.25
CA HIS A 465 -37.41 -7.87 28.10
C HIS A 465 -38.83 -8.44 28.13
N PRO A 466 -39.53 -8.50 26.99
CA PRO A 466 -40.84 -9.14 26.90
C PRO A 466 -40.73 -10.65 27.08
N PRO A 467 -41.84 -11.33 27.46
CA PRO A 467 -41.84 -12.79 27.59
C PRO A 467 -41.50 -13.47 26.25
N PRO A 468 -40.84 -14.65 26.28
CA PRO A 468 -40.51 -15.39 25.07
C PRO A 468 -41.74 -15.68 24.20
N THR A 469 -41.60 -15.47 22.90
CA THR A 469 -42.61 -15.86 21.90
C THR A 469 -42.59 -17.36 21.73
N GLU A 470 -43.75 -18.00 21.78
CA GLU A 470 -43.88 -19.45 21.65
C GLU A 470 -44.50 -19.84 20.30
N LEU A 471 -43.92 -20.86 19.65
CA LEU A 471 -44.42 -21.46 18.42
C LEU A 471 -44.15 -22.96 18.39
N PHE A 472 -44.73 -23.65 17.42
CA PHE A 472 -44.52 -25.09 17.19
C PHE A 472 -43.96 -25.32 15.79
N LEU A 473 -42.82 -26.00 15.74
CA LEU A 473 -42.22 -26.51 14.51
C LEU A 473 -42.83 -27.87 14.19
N GLU A 474 -43.25 -28.05 12.95
CA GLU A 474 -43.64 -29.36 12.43
C GLU A 474 -42.41 -30.09 11.88
N PRO A 475 -42.41 -31.43 11.82
CA PRO A 475 -41.31 -32.16 11.20
C PRO A 475 -41.05 -31.70 9.76
N GLY A 476 -39.80 -31.35 9.44
CA GLY A 476 -39.39 -30.77 8.17
C GLY A 476 -39.22 -29.24 8.19
N ASP A 477 -39.87 -28.56 9.14
CA ASP A 477 -39.75 -27.11 9.31
C ASP A 477 -38.32 -26.72 9.68
N ARG A 478 -37.93 -25.54 9.19
CA ARG A 478 -36.60 -24.97 9.38
C ARG A 478 -36.70 -23.61 10.03
N LEU A 479 -35.87 -23.39 11.05
CA LEU A 479 -35.69 -22.09 11.69
C LEU A 479 -34.31 -21.55 11.29
N LEU A 480 -34.27 -20.37 10.68
CA LEU A 480 -33.05 -19.71 10.24
C LEU A 480 -32.81 -18.44 11.06
N MET A 481 -31.63 -18.34 11.65
CA MET A 481 -31.13 -17.18 12.39
C MET A 481 -29.90 -16.65 11.67
N VAL A 482 -29.83 -15.34 11.46
CA VAL A 482 -28.74 -14.68 10.72
C VAL A 482 -28.36 -13.38 11.41
N THR A 483 -27.10 -13.00 11.33
CA THR A 483 -26.64 -11.65 11.66
C THR A 483 -26.89 -10.69 10.50
N ASP A 484 -26.80 -9.40 10.77
CA ASP A 484 -26.99 -8.34 9.79
C ASP A 484 -25.91 -8.34 8.72
N GLY A 485 -24.68 -8.75 8.99
CA GLY A 485 -23.64 -8.83 7.96
C GLY A 485 -23.98 -9.74 6.77
N LEU A 486 -24.96 -10.65 6.87
CA LEU A 486 -25.50 -11.35 5.70
C LEU A 486 -26.30 -10.42 4.78
N ILE A 487 -27.17 -9.58 5.34
CA ILE A 487 -28.23 -8.88 4.61
C ILE A 487 -28.04 -7.36 4.54
N GLU A 488 -27.16 -6.79 5.36
CA GLU A 488 -26.89 -5.37 5.40
C GLU A 488 -26.11 -4.94 4.16
N THR A 489 -26.58 -3.89 3.52
CA THR A 489 -25.96 -3.31 2.33
C THR A 489 -26.16 -1.81 2.39
N ARG A 490 -25.06 -1.05 2.26
CA ARG A 490 -25.09 0.41 2.37
C ARG A 490 -26.13 1.02 1.45
N GLY A 491 -27.01 1.83 2.02
CA GLY A 491 -28.05 2.55 1.28
C GLY A 491 -29.29 1.73 0.93
N VAL A 492 -29.39 0.49 1.41
CA VAL A 492 -30.61 -0.34 1.30
C VAL A 492 -31.28 -0.40 2.67
N ASP A 493 -32.61 -0.25 2.70
CA ASP A 493 -33.39 -0.41 3.93
C ASP A 493 -33.38 -1.88 4.37
N LEU A 494 -33.16 -2.13 5.67
CA LEU A 494 -33.11 -3.47 6.25
C LEU A 494 -34.37 -4.28 5.93
N GLU A 495 -35.55 -3.65 5.89
CA GLU A 495 -36.81 -4.37 5.60
C GLU A 495 -36.84 -4.92 4.17
N ILE A 496 -36.21 -4.21 3.21
CA ILE A 496 -36.04 -4.69 1.83
C ILE A 496 -35.08 -5.87 1.80
N SER A 497 -33.95 -5.78 2.49
CA SER A 497 -32.96 -6.85 2.56
C SER A 497 -33.53 -8.11 3.22
N MET A 498 -34.35 -7.95 4.27
CA MET A 498 -35.08 -9.05 4.91
C MET A 498 -36.06 -9.74 3.94
N GLU A 499 -36.82 -8.97 3.16
CA GLU A 499 -37.72 -9.57 2.16
C GLU A 499 -36.96 -10.30 1.05
N GLN A 500 -35.80 -9.78 0.63
CA GLN A 500 -34.92 -10.48 -0.30
C GLN A 500 -34.38 -11.79 0.28
N LEU A 501 -33.95 -11.80 1.54
CA LEU A 501 -33.52 -13.01 2.24
C LEU A 501 -34.65 -14.04 2.32
N ARG A 502 -35.86 -13.61 2.66
CA ARG A 502 -37.06 -14.46 2.74
C ARG A 502 -37.37 -15.10 1.39
N SER A 503 -37.32 -14.32 0.31
CA SER A 503 -37.55 -14.79 -1.06
C SER A 503 -36.48 -15.79 -1.51
N ALA A 504 -35.20 -15.50 -1.28
CA ALA A 504 -34.10 -16.40 -1.60
C ALA A 504 -34.18 -17.72 -0.81
N SER A 505 -34.58 -17.65 0.46
CA SER A 505 -34.78 -18.80 1.33
C SER A 505 -35.88 -19.74 0.83
N LEU A 506 -36.96 -19.20 0.26
CA LEU A 506 -38.04 -19.98 -0.37
C LEU A 506 -37.60 -20.67 -1.67
N GLY A 507 -36.67 -20.06 -2.41
CA GLY A 507 -36.13 -20.61 -3.65
C GLY A 507 -35.05 -21.69 -3.45
N ALA A 508 -34.57 -21.88 -2.22
CA ALA A 508 -33.50 -22.82 -1.92
C ALA A 508 -33.97 -24.28 -1.97
N LEU A 509 -33.06 -25.18 -2.35
CA LEU A 509 -33.32 -26.62 -2.34
C LEU A 509 -33.61 -27.14 -0.92
N PRO A 510 -34.35 -28.26 -0.76
CA PRO A 510 -34.58 -28.88 0.54
C PRO A 510 -33.27 -29.28 1.23
N GLY A 511 -33.17 -28.98 2.53
CA GLY A 511 -32.01 -29.29 3.37
C GLY A 511 -31.37 -28.03 3.97
N LEU A 512 -30.64 -28.22 5.08
CA LEU A 512 -30.00 -27.11 5.78
C LEU A 512 -28.76 -26.59 5.05
N ASP A 513 -27.88 -27.47 4.57
CA ASP A 513 -26.68 -27.06 3.85
C ASP A 513 -27.02 -26.32 2.55
N ALA A 514 -27.96 -26.86 1.76
CA ALA A 514 -28.38 -26.22 0.52
C ALA A 514 -29.01 -24.84 0.75
N LEU A 515 -29.77 -24.67 1.84
CA LEU A 515 -30.30 -23.38 2.26
C LEU A 515 -29.15 -22.40 2.59
N CYS A 516 -28.23 -22.80 3.47
CA CYS A 516 -27.11 -21.95 3.85
C CYS A 516 -26.22 -21.57 2.66
N ASP A 517 -25.89 -22.53 1.80
CA ASP A 517 -25.01 -22.30 0.64
C ASP A 517 -25.68 -21.40 -0.42
N THR A 518 -27.00 -21.53 -0.62
CA THR A 518 -27.77 -20.64 -1.53
C THR A 518 -27.73 -19.19 -1.05
N LEU A 519 -27.90 -18.98 0.26
CA LEU A 519 -27.88 -17.66 0.87
C LEU A 519 -26.48 -17.05 0.83
N LEU A 520 -25.43 -17.82 1.13
CA LEU A 520 -24.04 -17.35 1.00
C LEU A 520 -23.68 -16.99 -0.45
N ALA A 521 -24.14 -17.76 -1.44
CA ALA A 521 -23.92 -17.44 -2.84
C ALA A 521 -24.68 -16.18 -3.29
N SER A 522 -25.83 -15.90 -2.70
CA SER A 522 -26.67 -14.76 -3.05
C SER A 522 -26.23 -13.46 -2.37
N PHE A 523 -25.72 -13.55 -1.14
CA PHE A 523 -25.47 -12.38 -0.28
C PHE A 523 -24.04 -12.27 0.27
N GLY A 524 -23.24 -13.35 0.24
CA GLY A 524 -21.92 -13.42 0.90
C GLY A 524 -20.75 -12.79 0.14
N HIS A 525 -20.99 -11.95 -0.86
CA HIS A 525 -19.93 -11.30 -1.65
C HIS A 525 -19.64 -9.87 -1.15
N ASP A 526 -18.35 -9.53 -1.05
CA ASP A 526 -17.82 -8.21 -0.68
C ASP A 526 -18.50 -7.58 0.55
N ARG A 527 -18.60 -8.35 1.63
CA ARG A 527 -19.22 -7.90 2.89
C ARG A 527 -18.24 -7.11 3.75
N GLU A 528 -18.77 -6.05 4.35
CA GLU A 528 -18.05 -5.19 5.29
C GLU A 528 -18.10 -5.73 6.71
N ASP A 529 -19.06 -6.61 7.03
CA ASP A 529 -19.22 -7.23 8.35
C ASP A 529 -19.15 -8.75 8.29
N ASP A 530 -18.98 -9.37 9.45
CA ASP A 530 -18.98 -10.81 9.62
C ASP A 530 -20.38 -11.38 9.32
N ILE A 531 -20.42 -12.62 8.86
CA ILE A 531 -21.67 -13.34 8.64
C ILE A 531 -21.70 -14.50 9.60
N ALA A 532 -22.69 -14.54 10.49
CA ALA A 532 -23.07 -15.73 11.23
C ALA A 532 -24.47 -16.19 10.81
N MET A 533 -24.58 -17.46 10.41
CA MET A 533 -25.85 -18.09 10.04
C MET A 533 -26.01 -19.39 10.80
N LEU A 534 -27.13 -19.55 11.49
CA LEU A 534 -27.52 -20.78 12.17
C LEU A 534 -28.88 -21.24 11.65
N ALA A 535 -28.94 -22.44 11.12
CA ALA A 535 -30.18 -23.06 10.66
C ALA A 535 -30.44 -24.36 11.42
N LEU A 536 -31.68 -24.56 11.83
CA LEU A 536 -32.14 -25.73 12.59
C LEU A 536 -33.33 -26.36 11.88
N ARG A 537 -33.39 -27.69 11.81
CA ARG A 537 -34.51 -28.46 11.24
C ARG A 537 -35.02 -29.49 12.23
N LEU A 538 -36.34 -29.55 12.40
CA LEU A 538 -36.98 -30.64 13.14
C LEU A 538 -37.10 -31.88 12.26
N ARG A 539 -36.53 -33.02 12.69
CA ARG A 539 -36.56 -34.26 11.91
C ARG A 539 -37.90 -34.97 12.01
N SER A 540 -38.29 -35.63 10.93
CA SER A 540 -39.40 -36.59 10.94
C SER A 540 -38.98 -37.90 11.60
N GLN A 541 -39.88 -38.55 12.33
CA GLN A 541 -39.63 -39.84 13.02
C GLN A 541 -39.28 -41.02 12.08
N GLY A 542 -39.20 -40.80 10.75
CA GLY A 542 -38.73 -41.77 9.75
C GLY A 542 -37.32 -41.53 9.19
N ASP A 543 -36.66 -40.42 9.52
CA ASP A 543 -35.30 -40.11 9.06
C ASP A 543 -34.28 -40.84 9.95
N THR A 544 -34.01 -42.11 9.67
CA THR A 544 -32.85 -42.81 10.26
C THR A 544 -31.57 -42.16 9.77
N ALA A 545 -30.68 -41.80 10.69
CA ALA A 545 -29.39 -41.19 10.41
C ALA A 545 -28.65 -42.00 9.31
N SER A 546 -28.47 -41.40 8.13
CA SER A 546 -27.43 -41.88 7.23
C SER A 546 -26.09 -41.59 7.92
N PRO A 547 -25.23 -42.60 8.16
CA PRO A 547 -23.88 -42.33 8.60
C PRO A 547 -23.21 -41.47 7.52
N GLY A 548 -22.59 -40.38 7.96
CA GLY A 548 -22.13 -39.27 7.13
C GLY A 548 -21.60 -39.69 5.76
N GLY A 549 -22.26 -39.20 4.72
CA GLY A 549 -21.60 -39.08 3.43
C GLY A 549 -20.42 -38.14 3.65
N GLU A 550 -19.22 -38.64 3.34
CA GLU A 550 -18.01 -37.84 3.15
C GLU A 550 -18.27 -36.80 2.04
N GLY A 551 -19.00 -35.74 2.37
CA GLY A 551 -19.12 -34.53 1.59
C GLY A 551 -17.88 -33.71 1.87
N ALA A 552 -16.98 -33.65 0.90
CA ALA A 552 -15.72 -32.94 0.96
C ALA A 552 -15.90 -31.55 1.60
N VAL A 553 -15.36 -31.38 2.81
CA VAL A 553 -15.12 -30.07 3.39
C VAL A 553 -14.06 -29.41 2.53
N GLN A 554 -14.48 -28.65 1.53
CA GLN A 554 -13.60 -27.73 0.84
C GLN A 554 -13.38 -26.54 1.78
N VAL A 555 -12.41 -26.71 2.69
CA VAL A 555 -11.71 -25.57 3.25
C VAL A 555 -11.12 -24.85 2.04
N ALA A 556 -11.62 -23.65 1.73
CA ALA A 556 -10.90 -22.73 0.88
C ALA A 556 -9.66 -22.28 1.66
N SER A 557 -8.66 -23.17 1.75
CA SER A 557 -7.33 -22.85 2.21
C SER A 557 -6.71 -21.98 1.12
N ALA A 558 -6.54 -20.69 1.39
CA ALA A 558 -5.53 -19.93 0.70
C ALA A 558 -4.17 -20.63 0.94
N SER A 559 -3.52 -20.98 -0.18
CA SER A 559 -2.10 -21.36 -0.32
C SER A 559 -1.54 -22.48 0.57
N SER A 560 -1.54 -23.72 0.04
CA SER A 560 -0.50 -24.72 0.39
C SER A 560 0.34 -25.06 -0.85
N LEU A 561 1.64 -24.78 -0.75
CA LEU A 561 2.68 -25.12 -1.74
C LEU A 561 2.86 -26.65 -1.85
N PRO A 562 3.13 -27.21 -3.05
CA PRO A 562 3.33 -28.65 -3.19
C PRO A 562 4.72 -29.06 -2.67
N THR A 563 4.74 -29.88 -1.62
CA THR A 563 5.93 -30.63 -1.19
C THR A 563 6.15 -31.79 -2.15
N ARG A 564 7.17 -31.66 -3.01
CA ARG A 564 7.61 -32.73 -3.92
C ARG A 564 8.43 -33.75 -3.12
N SER A 565 7.83 -34.91 -2.85
CA SER A 565 8.54 -36.07 -2.30
C SER A 565 9.62 -36.55 -3.27
N VAL A 566 10.88 -36.54 -2.81
CA VAL A 566 12.03 -37.11 -3.51
C VAL A 566 11.96 -38.63 -3.37
N LYS A 567 11.66 -39.32 -4.47
CA LYS A 567 11.85 -40.77 -4.61
C LYS A 567 13.35 -41.00 -4.82
N GLY A 568 13.98 -41.74 -3.91
CA GLY A 568 15.39 -42.14 -4.03
C GLY A 568 15.65 -42.99 -5.28
N PRO A 569 16.88 -43.00 -5.82
CA PRO A 569 17.22 -43.79 -6.99
C PRO A 569 17.29 -45.27 -6.65
N PRO A 570 17.01 -46.19 -7.60
CA PRO A 570 17.32 -47.59 -7.43
C PRO A 570 18.82 -47.81 -7.63
N ASP A 571 19.40 -48.62 -6.74
CA ASP A 571 20.68 -49.27 -6.97
C ASP A 571 20.65 -50.09 -8.27
N GLY A 572 21.71 -50.01 -9.07
CA GLY A 572 21.89 -50.91 -10.20
C GLY A 572 23.00 -50.55 -11.19
N SER A 573 24.20 -51.08 -10.91
CA SER A 573 25.35 -51.35 -11.82
C SER A 573 26.39 -50.26 -12.04
#